data_AF-A8N2I3-F1
#
_entry.id   AF-A8N2I3-F1
#
_cell.length_a   1.000
_cell.length_b   1.000
_cell.length_c   1.000
_cell.angle_alpha   90.00
_cell.angle_beta   90.00
_cell.angle_gamma   90.00
#
_symmetry.space_group_name_H-M   'P 1'
#
loop_
_entity.id
_entity.type
_entity.pdbx_description
1 polymer ?
#
loop_
_entity_poly.entity_id
_entity_poly.type
_entity_poly.pdbx_seq_one_letter_code
_entity_poly.pdbx_strand_id
1 'polypeptide(L)'
;MGLYSILQRSALLILVLGTRGTLCTRDTYVDYLEMSFFFDWNPPAQLYPVPVTQQCETINIKWSRGPAQGPNPVPPYYLQVYASIYTVPIVIPAGDRLSYDWAVPFPPGTLYQICMFDKNGNTGGCQDVYTVTPSLSSQDPTCANVTLPPQLEVEGIVNNGPISQYGWIEQCTDISVVPKGGSPPYTFTIAPSLHPPYNITGDGAMNWTVTLSWASSFFISVADSAGNMWANGLLHSGGPGTTECLIGSSSGTGAHVEPAVAIGAGVGGSAAGLLVGLLSMFCVMRRKGRKERDRQAFLDFSSGADNSSLLNWHNRSQHRPESTTPIPYPDRSVGTGGAGHHSLGSSPYHVEPFVIPTEDGQRNVPSSPHSNAEAPLPIPQSLSTFSSTVGQPAVKPHPGAVYVLHHDNNAPPVTIYHEEGQEIVELPPRYPANSPPPELVSRNVSDNRRESEGNRTDGSDLPPMLQQQRRPNHIRKPAHHPHQERQGRR
;
A
#
# COMPACT_ATOMS: atom_id res chain seq x y z
N MET A 1 -53.02 -40.56 16.01
CA MET A 1 -52.66 -39.12 16.09
C MET A 1 -51.37 -38.83 16.91
N GLY A 2 -50.61 -39.83 17.39
CA GLY A 2 -49.45 -39.57 18.28
C GLY A 2 -48.08 -39.36 17.60
N LEU A 3 -47.88 -39.79 16.34
CA LEU A 3 -46.57 -39.74 15.68
C LEU A 3 -46.19 -38.36 15.11
N TYR A 4 -47.17 -37.49 14.84
CA TYR A 4 -46.92 -36.16 14.26
C TYR A 4 -46.30 -35.17 15.26
N SER A 5 -46.55 -35.36 16.56
CA SER A 5 -46.04 -34.45 17.60
C SER A 5 -44.56 -34.65 17.94
N ILE A 6 -44.00 -35.83 17.64
CA ILE A 6 -42.61 -36.17 18.00
C ILE A 6 -41.65 -35.66 16.92
N LEU A 7 -42.01 -35.79 15.63
CA LEU A 7 -41.21 -35.28 14.52
C LEU A 7 -41.13 -33.74 14.50
N GLN A 8 -42.18 -33.04 14.93
CA GLN A 8 -42.20 -31.57 14.96
C GLN A 8 -41.30 -30.98 16.06
N ARG A 9 -41.08 -31.70 17.16
CA ARG A 9 -40.18 -31.25 18.24
C ARG A 9 -38.71 -31.53 17.94
N SER A 10 -38.38 -32.61 17.23
CA SER A 10 -37.00 -32.94 16.86
C SER A 10 -36.45 -32.05 15.74
N ALA A 11 -37.27 -31.64 14.77
CA ALA A 11 -36.84 -30.73 13.71
C ALA A 11 -36.53 -29.32 14.23
N LEU A 12 -37.25 -28.85 15.26
CA LEU A 12 -37.01 -27.56 15.89
C LEU A 12 -35.69 -27.54 16.69
N LEU A 13 -35.30 -28.68 17.28
CA LEU A 13 -34.08 -28.77 18.10
C LEU A 13 -32.79 -28.80 17.25
N ILE A 14 -32.84 -29.42 16.07
CA ILE A 14 -31.70 -29.47 15.13
C ILE A 14 -31.43 -28.09 14.51
N LEU A 15 -32.48 -27.28 14.30
CA LEU A 15 -32.35 -25.93 13.76
C LEU A 15 -31.78 -24.92 14.79
N VAL A 16 -31.92 -25.18 16.08
CA VAL A 16 -31.41 -24.31 17.16
C VAL A 16 -29.97 -24.66 17.58
N LEU A 17 -29.50 -25.89 17.33
CA LEU A 17 -28.13 -26.33 17.67
C LEU A 17 -27.11 -26.07 16.56
N GLY A 18 -27.54 -25.84 15.31
CA GLY A 18 -26.64 -25.59 14.16
C GLY A 18 -26.09 -24.17 14.03
N THR A 19 -26.55 -23.20 14.84
CA THR A 19 -26.22 -21.76 14.65
C THR A 19 -25.21 -21.20 15.67
N ARG A 20 -24.47 -22.04 16.41
CA ARG A 20 -23.62 -21.59 17.54
C ARG A 20 -22.11 -21.54 17.29
N GLY A 21 -21.62 -21.72 16.05
CA GLY A 21 -20.19 -22.01 15.84
C GLY A 21 -19.32 -21.00 15.10
N THR A 22 -19.86 -20.14 14.23
CA THR A 22 -19.02 -19.29 13.38
C THR A 22 -18.74 -17.97 14.07
N LEU A 23 -17.63 -17.90 14.80
CA LEU A 23 -16.99 -16.63 15.16
C LEU A 23 -16.47 -16.01 13.86
N CYS A 24 -17.34 -15.28 13.15
CA CYS A 24 -16.91 -14.40 12.07
C CYS A 24 -16.01 -13.34 12.70
N THR A 25 -14.70 -13.46 12.51
CA THR A 25 -13.76 -12.38 12.80
C THR A 25 -14.14 -11.23 11.87
N ARG A 26 -14.83 -10.23 12.41
CA ARG A 26 -15.11 -8.99 11.67
C ARG A 26 -13.76 -8.35 11.38
N ASP A 27 -13.41 -8.30 10.11
CA ASP A 27 -12.34 -7.43 9.66
C ASP A 27 -12.72 -6.00 10.05
N THR A 28 -11.88 -5.40 10.90
CA THR A 28 -12.17 -4.10 11.49
C THR A 28 -11.40 -3.09 10.66
N TYR A 29 -12.09 -2.48 9.69
CA TYR A 29 -11.51 -1.39 8.92
C TYR A 29 -11.19 -0.23 9.87
N VAL A 30 -9.95 0.25 9.81
CA VAL A 30 -9.48 1.37 10.63
C VAL A 30 -9.34 2.57 9.71
N ASP A 31 -10.11 3.61 9.99
CA ASP A 31 -10.01 4.87 9.25
C ASP A 31 -8.73 5.62 9.60
N TYR A 32 -8.27 6.46 8.67
CA TYR A 32 -7.22 7.44 8.93
C TYR A 32 -7.61 8.35 10.11
N LEU A 33 -6.62 8.74 10.91
CA LEU A 33 -6.85 9.81 11.88
C LEU A 33 -7.24 11.11 11.15
N GLU A 34 -8.23 11.82 11.68
CA GLU A 34 -8.63 13.10 11.12
C GLU A 34 -7.51 14.14 11.29
N MET A 35 -7.09 14.73 10.17
CA MET A 35 -6.09 15.80 10.17
C MET A 35 -6.61 17.00 10.95
N SER A 36 -5.81 17.47 11.91
CA SER A 36 -6.12 18.62 12.75
C SER A 36 -5.33 19.87 12.38
N PHE A 37 -4.20 19.69 11.69
CA PHE A 37 -3.37 20.76 11.15
C PHE A 37 -2.51 20.22 10.00
N PHE A 38 -1.76 21.11 9.36
CA PHE A 38 -0.78 20.79 8.32
C PHE A 38 0.55 21.39 8.73
N PHE A 39 1.63 20.73 8.32
CA PHE A 39 2.99 21.22 8.51
C PHE A 39 3.81 21.01 7.24
N ASP A 40 4.84 21.81 7.06
CA ASP A 40 5.83 21.69 6.00
C ASP A 40 7.09 22.47 6.38
N TRP A 41 8.17 22.29 5.61
CA TRP A 41 9.40 23.09 5.71
C TRP A 41 9.89 23.50 4.32
N ASN A 42 8.98 23.53 3.36
CA ASN A 42 9.35 23.83 1.98
C ASN A 42 9.59 25.34 1.85
N PRO A 43 10.65 25.75 1.13
CA PRO A 43 10.81 27.15 0.76
C PRO A 43 9.53 27.68 0.08
N PRO A 44 9.03 28.89 0.41
CA PRO A 44 7.76 29.41 -0.11
C PRO A 44 7.64 29.48 -1.64
N ALA A 45 8.76 29.42 -2.37
CA ALA A 45 8.81 29.45 -3.83
C ALA A 45 8.96 28.07 -4.48
N GLN A 46 9.08 26.99 -3.69
CA GLN A 46 9.27 25.64 -4.20
C GLN A 46 7.92 24.97 -4.43
N LEU A 47 7.56 24.77 -5.71
CA LEU A 47 6.31 24.13 -6.09
C LEU A 47 6.25 22.64 -5.73
N TYR A 48 7.39 21.94 -5.84
CA TYR A 48 7.49 20.51 -5.57
C TYR A 48 8.64 20.25 -4.60
N PRO A 49 8.35 19.72 -3.39
CA PRO A 49 9.40 19.33 -2.47
C PRO A 49 10.28 18.26 -3.12
N VAL A 50 11.59 18.43 -3.01
CA VAL A 50 12.53 17.33 -3.29
C VAL A 50 12.77 16.65 -1.95
N PRO A 51 12.45 15.36 -1.79
CA PRO A 51 12.50 14.68 -0.51
C PRO A 51 13.94 14.29 -0.14
N VAL A 52 14.81 15.29 -0.04
CA VAL A 52 16.21 15.17 0.35
C VAL A 52 16.55 16.24 1.37
N THR A 53 17.41 15.88 2.33
CA THR A 53 18.01 16.82 3.28
C THR A 53 19.48 16.49 3.45
N GLN A 54 20.31 17.47 3.77
CA GLN A 54 21.71 17.24 4.09
C GLN A 54 21.88 16.81 5.56
N GLN A 55 22.93 16.05 5.84
CA GLN A 55 23.33 15.75 7.22
C GLN A 55 23.60 17.03 8.01
N CYS A 56 23.03 17.13 9.21
CA CYS A 56 23.03 18.30 10.08
C CYS A 56 22.37 19.55 9.48
N GLU A 57 21.62 19.43 8.38
CA GLU A 57 20.80 20.52 7.88
C GLU A 57 19.76 20.92 8.93
N THR A 58 19.61 22.21 9.16
CA THR A 58 18.52 22.74 9.98
C THR A 58 17.33 23.03 9.09
N ILE A 59 16.28 22.24 9.20
CA ILE A 59 15.02 22.48 8.50
C ILE A 59 14.08 23.30 9.38
N ASN A 60 13.44 24.30 8.79
CA ASN A 60 12.52 25.20 9.47
C ASN A 60 11.07 24.71 9.28
N ILE A 61 10.61 23.89 10.20
CA ILE A 61 9.28 23.28 10.18
C ILE A 61 8.26 24.31 10.65
N LYS A 62 7.22 24.55 9.87
CA LYS A 62 6.10 25.42 10.22
C LYS A 62 4.80 24.66 10.13
N TRP A 63 3.84 25.01 10.96
CA TRP A 63 2.52 24.40 10.93
C TRP A 63 1.41 25.37 11.20
N SER A 64 0.24 25.05 10.65
CA SER A 64 -0.98 25.82 10.87
C SER A 64 -2.19 24.92 10.66
N ARG A 65 -3.34 25.33 11.20
CA ARG A 65 -4.56 24.54 11.05
C ARG A 65 -5.00 24.39 9.59
N GLY A 66 -4.87 25.44 8.78
CA GLY A 66 -5.32 25.43 7.39
C GLY A 66 -6.78 24.96 7.25
N PRO A 67 -7.10 24.14 6.23
CA PRO A 67 -8.44 23.58 5.98
C PRO A 67 -8.76 22.29 6.76
N ALA A 68 -8.03 22.00 7.83
CA ALA A 68 -8.14 20.74 8.57
C ALA A 68 -9.52 20.61 9.22
N GLN A 69 -10.13 19.42 9.07
CA GLN A 69 -11.48 19.13 9.56
C GLN A 69 -11.50 18.48 10.94
N GLY A 70 -10.37 17.93 11.40
CA GLY A 70 -10.24 17.30 12.71
C GLY A 70 -10.33 18.30 13.87
N PRO A 71 -10.17 17.79 15.11
CA PRO A 71 -10.20 18.61 16.31
C PRO A 71 -9.24 19.81 16.27
N ASN A 72 -9.54 20.85 17.06
CA ASN A 72 -8.64 21.99 17.16
C ASN A 72 -7.31 21.53 17.79
N PRO A 73 -6.16 21.77 17.15
CA PRO A 73 -4.87 21.37 17.69
C PRO A 73 -4.54 22.14 18.97
N VAL A 74 -3.96 21.47 19.96
CA VAL A 74 -3.62 22.05 21.26
C VAL A 74 -2.14 21.77 21.60
N PRO A 75 -1.32 22.80 21.88
CA PRO A 75 0.07 22.59 22.27
C PRO A 75 0.24 21.92 23.66
N PRO A 76 1.42 21.35 23.97
CA PRO A 76 2.63 21.32 23.12
C PRO A 76 2.51 20.37 21.93
N TYR A 77 3.34 20.64 20.91
CA TYR A 77 3.50 19.80 19.74
C TYR A 77 4.75 18.93 19.85
N TYR A 78 4.72 17.77 19.20
CA TYR A 78 5.87 16.90 19.07
C TYR A 78 5.99 16.32 17.65
N LEU A 79 7.22 16.09 17.24
CA LEU A 79 7.57 15.36 16.02
C LEU A 79 7.84 13.91 16.41
N GLN A 80 7.28 12.97 15.67
CA GLN A 80 7.63 11.57 15.71
C GLN A 80 8.35 11.22 14.42
N VAL A 81 9.66 11.00 14.54
CA VAL A 81 10.56 10.77 13.40
C VAL A 81 10.87 9.28 13.31
N TYR A 82 10.44 8.68 12.21
CA TYR A 82 10.79 7.32 11.83
C TYR A 82 12.05 7.36 10.98
N ALA A 83 12.99 6.46 11.23
CA ALA A 83 14.23 6.40 10.45
C ALA A 83 14.61 4.93 10.20
N SER A 84 15.09 4.65 9.00
CA SER A 84 15.36 3.30 8.52
C SER A 84 16.53 2.60 9.23
N ILE A 85 17.32 3.35 10.01
CA ILE A 85 18.45 2.83 10.79
C ILE A 85 18.10 2.54 12.25
N TYR A 86 16.89 2.88 12.71
CA TYR A 86 16.44 2.69 14.09
C TYR A 86 15.18 1.82 14.15
N THR A 87 15.10 1.00 15.20
CA THR A 87 13.93 0.15 15.52
C THR A 87 13.01 0.79 16.56
N VAL A 88 13.19 2.09 16.81
CA VAL A 88 12.34 2.90 17.69
C VAL A 88 12.18 4.28 17.03
N PRO A 89 11.00 4.91 17.08
CA PRO A 89 10.84 6.26 16.56
C PRO A 89 11.46 7.27 17.53
N ILE A 90 11.97 8.38 17.02
CA ILE A 90 12.50 9.49 17.83
C ILE A 90 11.37 10.49 18.08
N VAL A 91 11.13 10.84 19.34
CA VAL A 91 10.12 11.83 19.72
C VAL A 91 10.81 13.13 20.11
N ILE A 92 10.47 14.21 19.41
CA ILE A 92 11.10 15.52 19.54
C ILE A 92 10.05 16.53 20.01
N PRO A 93 10.22 17.15 21.19
CA PRO A 93 9.30 18.18 21.66
C PRO A 93 9.51 19.47 20.86
N ALA A 94 8.55 19.81 19.99
CA ALA A 94 8.55 21.04 19.21
C ALA A 94 8.05 22.26 20.02
N GLY A 95 7.34 22.01 21.13
CA GLY A 95 6.91 23.03 22.09
C GLY A 95 5.57 23.68 21.73
N ASP A 96 5.34 24.90 22.21
CA ASP A 96 4.03 25.57 22.10
C ASP A 96 3.92 26.55 20.91
N ARG A 97 4.99 26.70 20.12
CA ARG A 97 5.03 27.62 18.98
C ARG A 97 4.43 26.96 17.74
N LEU A 98 4.38 27.69 16.62
CA LEU A 98 3.92 27.18 15.31
C LEU A 98 5.07 27.04 14.30
N SER A 99 6.30 27.05 14.81
CA SER A 99 7.52 26.86 14.04
C SER A 99 8.60 26.25 14.90
N TYR A 100 9.42 25.39 14.33
CA TYR A 100 10.51 24.71 15.01
C TYR A 100 11.68 24.45 14.06
N ASP A 101 12.87 24.81 14.49
CA ASP A 101 14.11 24.51 13.77
C ASP A 101 14.64 23.16 14.25
N TRP A 102 14.71 22.19 13.35
CA TRP A 102 15.21 20.85 13.63
C TRP A 102 16.44 20.55 12.80
N ALA A 103 17.53 20.14 13.47
CA ALA A 103 18.74 19.69 12.81
C ALA A 103 18.64 18.19 12.51
N VAL A 104 18.73 17.79 11.24
CA VAL A 104 18.66 16.40 10.79
C VAL A 104 19.88 15.62 11.29
N PRO A 105 19.74 14.70 12.25
CA PRO A 105 20.87 14.13 12.99
C PRO A 105 21.38 12.81 12.41
N PHE A 106 20.86 12.39 11.26
CA PHE A 106 21.14 11.07 10.69
C PHE A 106 22.33 11.08 9.74
N PRO A 107 23.05 9.95 9.62
CA PRO A 107 24.10 9.80 8.61
C PRO A 107 23.51 9.74 7.19
N PRO A 108 24.32 10.03 6.15
CA PRO A 108 23.92 9.90 4.75
C PRO A 108 23.40 8.49 4.41
N GLY A 109 22.44 8.42 3.50
CA GLY A 109 21.74 7.18 3.09
C GLY A 109 20.59 6.78 4.02
N THR A 110 20.40 7.45 5.15
CA THR A 110 19.24 7.22 6.01
C THR A 110 17.96 7.70 5.32
N LEU A 111 16.93 6.85 5.30
CA LEU A 111 15.58 7.22 4.92
C LEU A 111 14.79 7.54 6.19
N TYR A 112 14.13 8.69 6.24
CA TYR A 112 13.33 9.07 7.41
C TYR A 112 12.03 9.75 7.03
N GLN A 113 11.06 9.69 7.93
CA GLN A 113 9.74 10.30 7.77
C GLN A 113 9.37 11.03 9.05
N ILE A 114 8.81 12.23 8.93
CA ILE A 114 8.30 12.99 10.07
C ILE A 114 6.78 12.93 10.08
N CYS A 115 6.21 12.48 11.20
CA CYS A 115 4.82 12.69 11.56
C CYS A 115 4.73 13.71 12.68
N MET A 116 3.68 14.52 12.70
CA MET A 116 3.52 15.55 13.73
C MET A 116 2.22 15.36 14.49
N PHE A 117 2.27 15.62 15.80
CA PHE A 117 1.13 15.47 16.69
C PHE A 117 1.10 16.59 17.73
N ASP A 118 -0.08 16.83 18.29
CA ASP A 118 -0.30 17.71 19.43
C ASP A 118 -0.40 16.89 20.73
N LYS A 119 -0.47 17.55 21.90
CA LYS A 119 -0.50 16.86 23.20
C LYS A 119 -1.67 15.89 23.41
N ASN A 120 -2.74 16.03 22.63
CA ASN A 120 -3.93 15.20 22.73
C ASN A 120 -3.89 14.03 21.72
N GLY A 121 -2.79 13.90 20.97
CA GLY A 121 -2.63 12.90 19.91
C GLY A 121 -3.31 13.29 18.59
N ASN A 122 -3.80 14.53 18.46
CA ASN A 122 -4.33 15.00 17.18
C ASN A 122 -3.18 15.15 16.19
N THR A 123 -3.35 14.64 14.97
CA THR A 123 -2.27 14.57 13.99
C THR A 123 -2.25 15.76 13.02
N GLY A 124 -1.03 16.17 12.66
CA GLY A 124 -0.75 17.05 11.53
C GLY A 124 -0.51 16.30 10.22
N GLY A 125 -0.66 14.98 10.23
CA GLY A 125 -0.28 14.08 9.15
C GLY A 125 1.17 13.60 9.25
N CYS A 126 1.61 12.90 8.20
CA CYS A 126 2.99 12.53 7.98
C CYS A 126 3.48 13.09 6.64
N GLN A 127 4.75 13.46 6.58
CA GLN A 127 5.40 13.94 5.35
C GLN A 127 5.81 12.77 4.47
N ASP A 128 6.40 13.10 3.31
CA ASP A 128 7.08 12.13 2.48
C ASP A 128 8.32 11.55 3.20
N VAL A 129 8.91 10.51 2.61
CA VAL A 129 10.16 9.92 3.09
C VAL A 129 11.34 10.67 2.49
N TYR A 130 12.13 11.29 3.36
CA TYR A 130 13.31 12.05 2.99
C TYR A 130 14.56 11.16 3.03
N THR A 131 15.44 11.37 2.05
CA THR A 131 16.78 10.74 2.03
C THR A 131 17.82 11.73 2.55
N VAL A 132 18.66 11.29 3.48
CA VAL A 132 19.78 12.12 3.95
C VAL A 132 20.97 12.02 3.01
N THR A 133 21.48 13.16 2.54
CA THR A 133 22.69 13.27 1.73
C THR A 133 23.86 13.82 2.54
N PRO A 134 25.12 13.59 2.11
CA PRO A 134 26.27 14.20 2.77
C PRO A 134 26.18 15.73 2.81
N SER A 135 26.70 16.33 3.88
CA SER A 135 26.82 17.78 3.96
C SER A 135 27.76 18.31 2.88
N LEU A 136 27.36 19.35 2.16
CA LEU A 136 28.21 19.98 1.14
C LEU A 136 29.19 21.00 1.74
N SER A 137 28.96 21.42 2.98
CA SER A 137 29.70 22.51 3.62
C SER A 137 30.78 22.03 4.61
N SER A 138 30.70 20.77 5.07
CA SER A 138 31.65 20.19 6.00
C SER A 138 31.85 18.70 5.72
N GLN A 139 33.09 18.23 5.79
CA GLN A 139 33.43 16.82 5.60
C GLN A 139 33.01 15.95 6.80
N ASP A 140 33.01 16.52 8.01
CA ASP A 140 32.65 15.84 9.26
C ASP A 140 31.64 16.69 10.05
N PRO A 141 30.38 16.81 9.59
CA PRO A 141 29.39 17.59 10.30
C PRO A 141 29.00 16.89 11.61
N THR A 142 28.90 17.65 12.70
CA THR A 142 28.49 17.13 14.02
C THR A 142 27.10 17.66 14.35
N CYS A 143 26.13 16.75 14.46
CA CYS A 143 24.75 17.12 14.79
C CYS A 143 24.45 16.87 16.27
N ALA A 144 23.31 17.39 16.74
CA ALA A 144 22.81 17.09 18.08
C ALA A 144 22.53 15.59 18.25
N ASN A 145 22.86 15.05 19.43
CA ASN A 145 22.50 13.67 19.77
C ASN A 145 20.99 13.55 19.95
N VAL A 146 20.40 12.52 19.35
CA VAL A 146 19.00 12.15 19.58
C VAL A 146 18.90 11.22 20.79
N THR A 147 17.88 11.44 21.62
CA THR A 147 17.56 10.52 22.71
C THR A 147 16.58 9.50 22.18
N LEU A 148 16.97 8.22 22.21
CA LEU A 148 16.09 7.13 21.82
C LEU A 148 15.21 6.73 23.01
N PRO A 149 13.90 6.53 22.81
CA PRO A 149 13.03 5.98 23.84
C PRO A 149 13.40 4.52 24.13
N PRO A 150 12.99 3.99 25.29
CA PRO A 150 13.21 2.59 25.61
C PRO A 150 12.58 1.67 24.55
N GLN A 151 13.31 0.63 24.17
CA GLN A 151 12.87 -0.29 23.12
C GLN A 151 11.87 -1.32 23.67
N LEU A 152 10.74 -1.44 22.99
CA LEU A 152 9.75 -2.50 23.17
C LEU A 152 10.12 -3.70 22.28
N GLU A 153 9.97 -4.92 22.80
CA GLU A 153 10.11 -6.13 22.00
C GLU A 153 8.78 -6.46 21.33
N VAL A 154 8.78 -6.54 20.00
CA VAL A 154 7.60 -6.82 19.18
C VAL A 154 7.94 -7.85 18.13
N GLU A 155 7.06 -8.84 17.96
CA GLU A 155 7.10 -9.77 16.83
C GLU A 155 6.11 -9.29 15.77
N GLY A 156 6.61 -9.01 14.57
CA GLY A 156 5.79 -8.66 13.41
C GLY A 156 5.78 -9.78 12.38
N ILE A 157 4.60 -10.18 11.93
CA ILE A 157 4.38 -11.27 10.99
C ILE A 157 3.46 -10.78 9.87
N VAL A 158 3.78 -11.17 8.65
CA VAL A 158 2.96 -11.01 7.45
C VAL A 158 2.66 -12.39 6.84
N ASN A 159 1.86 -12.44 5.78
CA ASN A 159 1.44 -13.70 5.14
C ASN A 159 2.61 -14.63 4.73
N ASN A 160 3.80 -14.08 4.44
CA ASN A 160 4.98 -14.84 4.01
C ASN A 160 6.05 -15.05 5.11
N GLY A 161 5.76 -14.70 6.37
CA GLY A 161 6.67 -14.93 7.51
C GLY A 161 6.96 -13.65 8.32
N PRO A 162 8.09 -13.60 9.03
CA PRO A 162 8.49 -12.40 9.79
C PRO A 162 8.62 -11.18 8.89
N ILE A 163 8.17 -10.03 9.38
CA ILE A 163 8.25 -8.77 8.62
C ILE A 163 9.72 -8.34 8.41
N SER A 164 10.09 -8.06 7.17
CA SER A 164 11.39 -7.47 6.84
C SER A 164 11.39 -5.97 7.13
N GLN A 165 12.53 -5.39 7.46
CA GLN A 165 12.67 -3.95 7.66
C GLN A 165 12.41 -3.13 6.38
N TYR A 166 12.76 -3.70 5.23
CA TYR A 166 12.59 -3.08 3.90
C TYR A 166 11.68 -3.93 3.01
N GLY A 167 10.60 -4.45 3.61
CA GLY A 167 9.69 -5.39 2.96
C GLY A 167 8.70 -4.73 2.01
N TRP A 168 8.32 -5.48 0.97
CA TRP A 168 7.10 -5.24 0.20
C TRP A 168 6.01 -6.15 0.74
N ILE A 169 4.93 -5.54 1.20
CA ILE A 169 3.79 -6.24 1.81
C ILE A 169 2.65 -6.15 0.82
N GLU A 170 2.12 -7.32 0.45
CA GLU A 170 1.03 -7.43 -0.51
C GLU A 170 -0.18 -6.64 -0.02
N GLN A 171 -0.80 -5.91 -0.94
CA GLN A 171 -2.05 -5.22 -0.66
C GLN A 171 -3.11 -6.23 -0.21
N CYS A 172 -4.00 -5.79 0.67
CA CYS A 172 -5.08 -6.62 1.21
C CYS A 172 -4.60 -7.90 1.92
N THR A 173 -3.39 -7.88 2.47
CA THR A 173 -2.90 -8.90 3.39
C THR A 173 -2.75 -8.33 4.79
N ASP A 174 -2.82 -9.18 5.80
CA ASP A 174 -2.74 -8.76 7.19
C ASP A 174 -1.30 -8.67 7.67
N ILE A 175 -1.00 -7.59 8.38
CA ILE A 175 0.15 -7.45 9.27
C ILE A 175 -0.34 -7.75 10.68
N SER A 176 0.28 -8.73 11.33
CA SER A 176 0.06 -9.03 12.74
C SER A 176 1.27 -8.60 13.56
N VAL A 177 1.04 -7.78 14.59
CA VAL A 177 2.07 -7.36 15.54
C VAL A 177 1.71 -7.86 16.94
N VAL A 178 2.67 -8.48 17.61
CA VAL A 178 2.51 -9.07 18.94
C VAL A 178 3.59 -8.50 19.87
N PRO A 179 3.23 -7.59 20.79
CA PRO A 179 4.13 -7.15 21.84
C PRO A 179 4.57 -8.34 22.72
N LYS A 180 5.87 -8.47 22.97
CA LYS A 180 6.47 -9.52 23.83
C LYS A 180 6.78 -9.04 25.24
N GLY A 181 6.66 -7.74 25.49
CA GLY A 181 6.83 -7.10 26.80
C GLY A 181 6.07 -5.79 26.88
N GLY A 182 6.40 -4.94 27.86
CA GLY A 182 5.76 -3.65 28.08
C GLY A 182 4.49 -3.71 28.94
N SER A 183 3.75 -2.60 28.99
CA SER A 183 2.49 -2.47 29.73
C SER A 183 1.34 -2.00 28.85
N PRO A 184 0.22 -2.75 28.75
CA PRO A 184 -0.95 -2.31 27.98
C PRO A 184 -1.61 -1.05 28.60
N PRO A 185 -2.43 -0.30 27.83
CA PRO A 185 -2.78 -0.54 26.44
C PRO A 185 -1.60 -0.27 25.50
N TYR A 186 -1.53 -1.04 24.41
CA TYR A 186 -0.61 -0.81 23.30
C TYR A 186 -1.30 0.00 22.21
N THR A 187 -0.54 0.84 21.54
CA THR A 187 -0.98 1.59 20.35
C THR A 187 -0.12 1.15 19.17
N PHE A 188 -0.74 0.46 18.22
CA PHE A 188 -0.15 0.13 16.93
C PHE A 188 -0.48 1.24 15.93
N THR A 189 0.56 1.91 15.46
CA THR A 189 0.48 3.03 14.52
C THR A 189 1.02 2.63 13.16
N ILE A 190 0.27 2.92 12.11
CA ILE A 190 0.71 2.83 10.72
C ILE A 190 0.86 4.25 10.21
N ALA A 191 2.03 4.61 9.69
CA ALA A 191 2.39 5.96 9.26
C ALA A 191 2.73 5.97 7.77
N PRO A 192 1.75 6.12 6.87
CA PRO A 192 2.00 6.21 5.43
C PRO A 192 2.51 7.59 5.04
N SER A 193 3.35 7.64 4.01
CA SER A 193 3.86 8.88 3.43
C SER A 193 2.75 9.77 2.89
N LEU A 194 2.82 11.06 3.19
CA LEU A 194 1.86 12.09 2.74
C LEU A 194 0.40 11.85 3.17
N HIS A 195 0.18 11.03 4.19
CA HIS A 195 -1.14 10.72 4.74
C HIS A 195 -1.16 10.85 6.26
N PRO A 196 -2.34 10.98 6.88
CA PRO A 196 -2.48 10.80 8.32
C PRO A 196 -2.10 9.38 8.74
N PRO A 197 -1.62 9.17 9.97
CA PRO A 197 -1.43 7.85 10.50
C PRO A 197 -2.76 7.16 10.85
N TYR A 198 -2.72 5.85 10.96
CA TYR A 198 -3.75 5.02 11.58
C TYR A 198 -3.33 4.65 13.00
N ASN A 199 -4.28 4.56 13.93
CA ASN A 199 -4.02 4.09 15.30
C ASN A 199 -4.98 2.96 15.68
N ILE A 200 -4.43 1.85 16.13
CA ILE A 200 -5.14 0.69 16.67
C ILE A 200 -4.70 0.52 18.10
N THR A 201 -5.65 0.50 19.04
CA THR A 201 -5.34 0.29 20.46
C THR A 201 -5.85 -1.06 20.93
N GLY A 202 -5.07 -1.73 21.78
CA GLY A 202 -5.45 -3.04 22.32
C GLY A 202 -4.51 -3.50 23.42
N ASP A 203 -4.88 -4.57 24.10
CA ASP A 203 -4.12 -5.11 25.24
C ASP A 203 -3.13 -6.23 24.86
N GLY A 204 -2.95 -6.51 23.56
CA GLY A 204 -2.11 -7.61 23.08
C GLY A 204 -1.85 -7.57 21.58
N ALA A 205 -2.04 -8.71 20.92
CA ALA A 205 -1.85 -8.82 19.47
C ALA A 205 -2.82 -7.90 18.71
N MET A 206 -2.28 -7.19 17.71
CA MET A 206 -3.04 -6.28 16.86
C MET A 206 -2.81 -6.67 15.41
N ASN A 207 -3.88 -6.64 14.62
CA ASN A 207 -3.84 -6.96 13.20
C ASN A 207 -4.30 -5.74 12.40
N TRP A 208 -3.71 -5.55 11.22
CA TRP A 208 -4.12 -4.53 10.26
C TRP A 208 -3.97 -5.07 8.84
N THR A 209 -5.03 -4.94 8.05
CA THR A 209 -4.99 -5.26 6.62
C THR A 209 -4.38 -4.10 5.84
N VAL A 210 -3.42 -4.38 4.96
CA VAL A 210 -2.75 -3.35 4.14
C VAL A 210 -3.72 -2.76 3.11
N THR A 211 -4.37 -1.66 3.48
CA THR A 211 -5.32 -0.92 2.63
C THR A 211 -4.67 0.27 1.92
N LEU A 212 -3.35 0.26 1.74
CA LEU A 212 -2.61 1.32 1.07
C LEU A 212 -2.53 1.08 -0.45
N SER A 213 -2.45 2.17 -1.21
CA SER A 213 -2.31 2.13 -2.67
C SER A 213 -0.96 1.54 -3.10
N TRP A 214 -0.80 1.18 -4.38
CA TRP A 214 0.42 0.51 -4.83
C TRP A 214 1.65 1.40 -4.63
N ALA A 215 2.76 0.80 -4.19
CA ALA A 215 4.03 1.44 -3.88
C ALA A 215 3.95 2.55 -2.82
N SER A 216 2.88 2.62 -2.03
CA SER A 216 2.83 3.55 -0.90
C SER A 216 3.88 3.11 0.13
N SER A 217 4.76 4.03 0.49
CA SER A 217 5.78 3.82 1.50
C SER A 217 5.21 4.16 2.88
N PHE A 218 5.58 3.39 3.89
CA PHE A 218 5.09 3.60 5.25
C PHE A 218 6.04 3.03 6.31
N PHE A 219 5.93 3.56 7.52
CA PHE A 219 6.48 2.94 8.72
C PHE A 219 5.35 2.37 9.59
N ILE A 220 5.70 1.43 10.44
CA ILE A 220 4.81 0.98 11.52
C ILE A 220 5.52 1.14 12.86
N SER A 221 4.75 1.37 13.92
CA SER A 221 5.26 1.38 15.30
C SER A 221 4.27 0.85 16.30
N VAL A 222 4.79 0.31 17.41
CA VAL A 222 3.99 -0.01 18.59
C VAL A 222 4.54 0.76 19.77
N ALA A 223 3.67 1.46 20.49
CA ALA A 223 3.97 2.10 21.76
C ALA A 223 3.16 1.44 22.88
N ASP A 224 3.75 1.29 24.05
CA ASP A 224 3.03 0.85 25.25
C ASP A 224 2.65 2.05 26.14
N SER A 225 1.87 1.80 27.20
CA SER A 225 1.43 2.86 28.13
C SER A 225 2.55 3.47 28.98
N ALA A 226 3.71 2.82 29.05
CA ALA A 226 4.89 3.29 29.77
C ALA A 226 5.85 4.11 28.89
N GLY A 227 5.54 4.26 27.59
CA GLY A 227 6.36 4.98 26.62
C GLY A 227 7.50 4.17 26.03
N ASN A 228 7.52 2.85 26.23
CA ASN A 228 8.40 1.96 25.47
C ASN A 228 7.87 1.83 24.05
N MET A 229 8.75 1.86 23.07
CA MET A 229 8.35 1.88 21.66
C MET A 229 9.17 0.93 20.80
N TRP A 230 8.56 0.52 19.70
CA TRP A 230 9.19 -0.23 18.62
C TRP A 230 8.72 0.35 17.29
N ALA A 231 9.57 0.36 16.28
CA ALA A 231 9.24 0.74 14.92
C ALA A 231 9.92 -0.17 13.91
N ASN A 232 9.29 -0.29 12.74
CA ASN A 232 9.84 -0.99 11.60
C ASN A 232 9.50 -0.27 10.29
N GLY A 233 10.43 -0.32 9.34
CA GLY A 233 10.33 0.33 8.03
C GLY A 233 11.70 0.76 7.51
N LEU A 234 11.80 1.21 6.25
CA LEU A 234 10.71 1.61 5.37
C LEU A 234 10.00 0.42 4.67
N LEU A 235 8.70 0.26 4.90
CA LEU A 235 7.86 -0.74 4.24
C LEU A 235 7.19 -0.16 3.01
N HIS A 236 6.78 -1.02 2.07
CA HIS A 236 6.02 -0.63 0.89
C HIS A 236 4.82 -1.55 0.70
N SER A 237 3.69 -0.99 0.29
CA SER A 237 2.55 -1.79 -0.15
C SER A 237 2.71 -2.17 -1.62
N GLY A 238 2.57 -3.45 -1.93
CA GLY A 238 2.65 -3.96 -3.30
C GLY A 238 3.02 -5.44 -3.34
N GLY A 239 2.86 -6.04 -4.50
CA GLY A 239 3.07 -7.46 -4.73
C GLY A 239 1.89 -8.11 -5.47
N PRO A 240 1.99 -9.42 -5.80
CA PRO A 240 0.99 -10.12 -6.63
C PRO A 240 -0.36 -10.40 -5.92
N GLY A 241 -0.61 -9.79 -4.77
CA GLY A 241 -1.83 -9.96 -3.98
C GLY A 241 -3.09 -9.34 -4.61
N THR A 242 -4.24 -9.66 -4.02
CA THR A 242 -5.53 -9.08 -4.44
C THR A 242 -5.64 -7.61 -4.05
N THR A 243 -6.34 -6.79 -4.84
CA THR A 243 -6.63 -5.39 -4.51
C THR A 243 -8.08 -5.19 -4.05
N GLU A 244 -8.79 -6.27 -3.69
CA GLU A 244 -10.22 -6.25 -3.39
C GLU A 244 -10.58 -5.34 -2.21
N CYS A 245 -9.74 -5.27 -1.18
CA CYS A 245 -9.93 -4.37 -0.03
C CYS A 245 -9.78 -2.87 -0.38
N LEU A 246 -9.13 -2.54 -1.49
CA LEU A 246 -8.90 -1.15 -1.94
C LEU A 246 -10.04 -0.62 -2.79
N ILE A 247 -10.79 -1.52 -3.42
CA ILE A 247 -12.00 -1.19 -4.15
C ILE A 247 -13.01 -0.82 -3.09
N GLY A 248 -12.97 0.46 -2.70
CA GLY A 248 -13.57 1.01 -1.50
C GLY A 248 -14.87 0.28 -1.21
N SER A 249 -14.93 -0.30 -0.01
CA SER A 249 -16.17 -0.72 0.63
C SER A 249 -17.00 0.55 0.79
N SER A 250 -17.54 1.01 -0.34
CA SER A 250 -18.46 2.12 -0.43
C SER A 250 -19.43 1.87 0.69
N SER A 251 -19.42 2.80 1.63
CA SER A 251 -20.07 2.75 2.92
C SER A 251 -21.59 2.74 2.73
N GLY A 252 -22.10 1.73 2.04
CA GLY A 252 -23.43 1.24 2.22
C GLY A 252 -23.37 0.43 3.50
N THR A 253 -24.03 0.95 4.52
CA THR A 253 -24.63 0.23 5.65
C THR A 253 -25.39 -1.06 5.30
N GLY A 254 -25.26 -1.61 4.08
CA GLY A 254 -25.60 -2.98 3.77
C GLY A 254 -24.50 -3.86 4.34
N ALA A 255 -24.80 -4.48 5.49
CA ALA A 255 -24.00 -5.53 6.08
C ALA A 255 -23.32 -6.37 4.99
N HIS A 256 -21.99 -6.36 4.94
CA HIS A 256 -21.23 -7.25 4.09
C HIS A 256 -21.62 -8.67 4.50
N VAL A 257 -22.55 -9.25 3.75
CA VAL A 257 -23.07 -10.58 4.00
C VAL A 257 -21.93 -11.50 3.61
N GLU A 258 -21.31 -12.13 4.60
CA GLU A 258 -20.26 -13.13 4.42
C GLU A 258 -20.65 -14.05 3.24
N PRO A 259 -19.76 -14.39 2.30
CA PRO A 259 -20.12 -15.20 1.13
C PRO A 259 -20.86 -16.50 1.52
N ALA A 260 -20.54 -17.06 2.69
CA ALA A 260 -21.24 -18.18 3.29
C ALA A 260 -22.73 -17.89 3.62
N VAL A 261 -23.05 -16.68 4.08
CA VAL A 261 -24.42 -16.22 4.33
C VAL A 261 -25.11 -15.84 3.02
N ALA A 262 -24.39 -15.34 2.00
CA ALA A 262 -24.97 -15.07 0.68
C ALA A 262 -25.35 -16.38 -0.05
N ILE A 263 -24.46 -17.38 -0.02
CA ILE A 263 -24.71 -18.73 -0.55
C ILE A 263 -25.78 -19.43 0.30
N GLY A 264 -25.74 -19.27 1.62
CA GLY A 264 -26.75 -19.80 2.55
C GLY A 264 -28.13 -19.18 2.36
N ALA A 265 -28.21 -17.88 2.06
CA ALA A 265 -29.46 -17.19 1.72
C ALA A 265 -29.99 -17.64 0.35
N GLY A 266 -29.12 -17.93 -0.61
CA GLY A 266 -29.50 -18.50 -1.90
C GLY A 266 -30.15 -19.88 -1.77
N VAL A 267 -29.50 -20.80 -1.04
CA VAL A 267 -30.00 -22.18 -0.86
C VAL A 267 -31.17 -22.23 0.13
N GLY A 268 -31.08 -21.50 1.24
CA GLY A 268 -32.15 -21.39 2.24
C GLY A 268 -33.40 -20.68 1.69
N GLY A 269 -33.20 -19.60 0.92
CA GLY A 269 -34.28 -18.85 0.29
C GLY A 269 -34.97 -19.64 -0.82
N SER A 270 -34.23 -20.43 -1.61
CA SER A 270 -34.83 -21.32 -2.60
C SER A 270 -35.60 -22.48 -1.96
N ALA A 271 -35.07 -23.10 -0.91
CA ALA A 271 -35.79 -24.16 -0.18
C ALA A 271 -37.05 -23.63 0.53
N ALA A 272 -36.94 -22.51 1.25
CA ALA A 272 -38.07 -21.88 1.94
C ALA A 272 -39.10 -21.32 0.94
N GLY A 273 -38.64 -20.68 -0.13
CA GLY A 273 -39.49 -20.17 -1.22
C GLY A 273 -40.25 -21.29 -1.92
N LEU A 274 -39.61 -22.44 -2.17
CA LEU A 274 -40.25 -23.61 -2.77
C LEU A 274 -41.31 -24.22 -1.83
N LEU A 275 -41.02 -24.31 -0.52
CA LEU A 275 -42.00 -24.78 0.47
C LEU A 275 -43.23 -23.86 0.55
N VAL A 276 -43.03 -22.54 0.60
CA VAL A 276 -44.12 -21.55 0.61
C VAL A 276 -44.89 -21.57 -0.71
N GLY A 277 -44.19 -21.74 -1.84
CA GLY A 277 -44.80 -21.89 -3.17
C GLY A 277 -45.69 -23.13 -3.27
N LEU A 278 -45.23 -24.29 -2.79
CA LEU A 278 -46.03 -25.52 -2.78
C LEU A 278 -47.24 -25.41 -1.83
N LEU A 279 -47.07 -24.81 -0.64
CA LEU A 279 -48.16 -24.58 0.32
C LEU A 279 -49.23 -23.65 -0.24
N SER A 280 -48.83 -22.56 -0.89
CA SER A 280 -49.75 -21.61 -1.52
C SER A 280 -50.48 -22.23 -2.71
N MET A 281 -49.77 -22.97 -3.58
CA MET A 281 -50.38 -23.74 -4.68
C MET A 281 -51.40 -24.76 -4.15
N PHE A 282 -51.06 -25.50 -3.10
CA PHE A 282 -51.97 -26.46 -2.47
C PHE A 282 -53.22 -25.79 -1.89
N CYS A 283 -53.08 -24.63 -1.24
CA CYS A 283 -54.21 -23.86 -0.72
C CYS A 283 -55.14 -23.36 -1.82
N VAL A 284 -54.58 -22.90 -2.96
CA VAL A 284 -55.37 -22.44 -4.11
C VAL A 284 -56.10 -23.62 -4.77
N MET A 285 -55.43 -24.76 -4.97
CA MET A 285 -56.07 -25.96 -5.52
C MET A 285 -57.22 -26.46 -4.64
N ARG A 286 -57.06 -26.43 -3.30
CA ARG A 286 -58.16 -26.76 -2.38
C ARG A 286 -59.33 -25.78 -2.44
N ARG A 287 -59.06 -24.48 -2.59
CA ARG A 287 -60.13 -23.48 -2.77
C ARG A 287 -60.84 -23.65 -4.11
N LYS A 288 -60.12 -23.94 -5.18
CA LYS A 288 -60.70 -24.09 -6.53
C LYS A 288 -61.51 -25.38 -6.66
N GLY A 289 -61.05 -26.49 -6.08
CA GLY A 289 -61.81 -27.75 -6.04
C GLY A 289 -63.12 -27.68 -5.24
N ARG A 290 -63.23 -26.79 -4.25
CA ARG A 290 -64.52 -26.50 -3.60
C ARG A 290 -65.48 -25.76 -4.54
N LYS A 291 -65.00 -24.78 -5.30
CA LYS A 291 -65.82 -24.04 -6.26
C LYS A 291 -66.31 -24.90 -7.43
N GLU A 292 -65.53 -25.90 -7.86
CA GLU A 292 -65.96 -26.82 -8.93
C GLU A 292 -67.03 -27.81 -8.45
N ARG A 293 -67.00 -28.21 -7.16
CA ARG A 293 -68.11 -28.98 -6.57
C ARG A 293 -69.38 -28.15 -6.41
N ASP A 294 -69.27 -26.88 -6.02
CA ASP A 294 -70.43 -25.98 -5.96
C ASP A 294 -71.00 -25.66 -7.36
N ARG A 295 -70.14 -25.61 -8.40
CA ARG A 295 -70.60 -25.44 -9.79
C ARG A 295 -71.29 -26.67 -10.36
N GLN A 296 -70.92 -27.88 -9.94
CA GLN A 296 -71.65 -29.09 -10.32
C GLN A 296 -72.98 -29.25 -9.59
N ALA A 297 -73.18 -28.57 -8.45
CA ALA A 297 -74.47 -28.53 -7.76
C ALA A 297 -75.48 -27.54 -8.39
N PHE A 298 -75.08 -26.69 -9.35
CA PHE A 298 -75.95 -25.68 -9.97
C PHE A 298 -76.24 -25.91 -11.47
N LEU A 299 -75.79 -27.03 -12.05
CA LEU A 299 -76.01 -27.35 -13.46
C LEU A 299 -77.21 -28.29 -13.73
N ASP A 300 -78.16 -28.41 -12.79
CA ASP A 300 -79.37 -29.23 -12.98
C ASP A 300 -80.67 -28.42 -13.15
N PHE A 301 -80.59 -27.11 -13.43
CA PHE A 301 -81.76 -26.31 -13.77
C PHE A 301 -81.44 -25.23 -14.82
N SER A 302 -81.63 -25.55 -16.10
CA SER A 302 -82.28 -24.66 -17.08
C SER A 302 -82.28 -25.30 -18.47
N SER A 303 -83.33 -26.09 -18.69
CA SER A 303 -83.95 -26.23 -20.02
C SER A 303 -84.84 -25.01 -20.24
N GLY A 304 -84.62 -24.29 -21.36
CA GLY A 304 -85.69 -23.51 -21.99
C GLY A 304 -85.42 -22.02 -22.22
N ALA A 305 -85.69 -21.62 -23.46
CA ALA A 305 -86.07 -20.29 -23.96
C ALA A 305 -84.95 -19.31 -24.40
N ASP A 306 -84.65 -19.40 -25.70
CA ASP A 306 -84.99 -18.40 -26.73
C ASP A 306 -84.63 -16.91 -26.58
N ASN A 307 -83.98 -16.45 -27.66
CA ASN A 307 -84.17 -15.19 -28.39
C ASN A 307 -83.55 -13.86 -27.88
N SER A 308 -82.69 -13.34 -28.75
CA SER A 308 -82.78 -12.02 -29.42
C SER A 308 -81.79 -10.88 -29.05
N SER A 309 -81.34 -10.22 -30.14
CA SER A 309 -80.90 -8.81 -30.32
C SER A 309 -79.63 -8.32 -29.61
N LEU A 310 -78.59 -7.91 -30.35
CA LEU A 310 -78.40 -6.60 -31.04
C LEU A 310 -78.31 -5.40 -30.08
N LEU A 311 -77.12 -4.78 -30.01
CA LEU A 311 -76.76 -3.36 -29.78
C LEU A 311 -75.27 -3.36 -29.35
N ASN A 312 -74.29 -2.89 -30.14
CA ASN A 312 -74.01 -1.54 -30.63
C ASN A 312 -73.82 -0.49 -29.51
N TRP A 313 -72.57 -0.13 -29.18
CA TRP A 313 -72.11 1.24 -28.81
C TRP A 313 -70.58 1.22 -28.58
N HIS A 314 -69.74 1.70 -29.50
CA HIS A 314 -69.13 3.05 -29.53
C HIS A 314 -68.16 3.43 -28.38
N ASN A 315 -66.88 3.59 -28.79
CA ASN A 315 -66.13 4.86 -28.76
C ASN A 315 -65.36 5.26 -27.47
N ARG A 316 -64.02 5.30 -27.58
CA ARG A 316 -63.03 6.28 -27.01
C ARG A 316 -61.66 5.61 -26.88
N SER A 317 -60.50 6.21 -27.18
CA SER A 317 -60.11 7.45 -27.86
C SER A 317 -58.57 7.41 -27.93
N GLN A 318 -58.00 7.59 -29.12
CA GLN A 318 -56.58 7.89 -29.35
C GLN A 318 -56.30 9.35 -29.02
N HIS A 319 -55.23 9.68 -28.30
CA HIS A 319 -54.67 11.04 -28.24
C HIS A 319 -53.12 11.00 -28.23
N ARG A 320 -52.56 11.72 -29.21
CA ARG A 320 -51.21 12.36 -29.33
C ARG A 320 -51.52 13.87 -29.37
N PRO A 321 -50.79 14.82 -28.72
CA PRO A 321 -49.51 15.33 -29.25
C PRO A 321 -48.48 15.97 -28.27
N GLU A 322 -47.30 16.20 -28.88
CA GLU A 322 -46.15 17.10 -28.68
C GLU A 322 -46.08 18.23 -27.61
N SER A 323 -44.86 18.33 -27.04
CA SER A 323 -43.87 19.45 -26.92
C SER A 323 -44.14 20.79 -26.20
N THR A 324 -43.02 21.32 -25.64
CA THR A 324 -42.71 22.70 -25.18
C THR A 324 -43.42 23.18 -23.90
N THR A 325 -42.83 23.88 -22.91
CA THR A 325 -41.62 24.72 -22.75
C THR A 325 -41.33 24.94 -21.23
N PRO A 326 -40.16 25.48 -20.82
CA PRO A 326 -39.76 25.70 -19.42
C PRO A 326 -40.18 27.07 -18.83
N ILE A 327 -40.27 27.12 -17.50
CA ILE A 327 -40.75 28.22 -16.63
C ILE A 327 -39.55 28.97 -16.00
N PRO A 328 -39.70 30.27 -15.62
CA PRO A 328 -38.68 31.31 -15.75
C PRO A 328 -38.03 31.82 -14.44
N TYR A 329 -37.01 32.67 -14.63
CA TYR A 329 -36.35 33.59 -13.68
C TYR A 329 -37.29 34.59 -12.97
N PRO A 330 -36.84 35.25 -11.88
CA PRO A 330 -36.27 36.61 -11.99
C PRO A 330 -34.98 36.78 -11.14
N ASP A 331 -33.91 37.47 -11.52
CA ASP A 331 -33.65 38.81 -12.07
C ASP A 331 -33.21 39.85 -11.00
N ARG A 332 -32.27 40.73 -11.40
CA ARG A 332 -31.47 41.77 -10.70
C ARG A 332 -29.99 41.41 -10.44
N SER A 333 -28.99 42.23 -10.78
CA SER A 333 -28.96 43.50 -11.51
C SER A 333 -27.49 43.92 -11.74
N VAL A 334 -27.21 44.37 -12.96
CA VAL A 334 -26.40 45.56 -13.36
C VAL A 334 -24.96 45.71 -12.83
N GLY A 335 -24.02 45.67 -13.78
CA GLY A 335 -22.63 46.12 -13.61
C GLY A 335 -21.83 46.00 -14.92
N THR A 336 -22.02 46.97 -15.81
CA THR A 336 -21.46 47.04 -17.17
C THR A 336 -20.06 47.67 -17.20
N GLY A 337 -19.17 47.11 -18.03
CA GLY A 337 -17.94 47.73 -18.54
C GLY A 337 -16.80 46.70 -18.60
N GLY A 338 -16.10 46.42 -19.70
CA GLY A 338 -16.02 46.99 -21.03
C GLY A 338 -15.04 46.10 -21.84
N ALA A 339 -15.18 46.11 -23.15
CA ALA A 339 -14.53 45.19 -24.10
C ALA A 339 -13.00 45.36 -24.21
N GLY A 340 -12.33 44.23 -24.53
CA GLY A 340 -10.91 44.18 -24.92
C GLY A 340 -10.50 42.78 -25.34
N HIS A 341 -11.00 42.31 -26.49
CA HIS A 341 -10.55 41.07 -27.13
C HIS A 341 -9.15 41.26 -27.73
N HIS A 342 -8.14 40.60 -27.15
CA HIS A 342 -6.92 40.23 -27.86
C HIS A 342 -6.78 38.71 -27.88
N SER A 343 -6.97 38.16 -29.07
CA SER A 343 -6.69 36.78 -29.44
C SER A 343 -5.21 36.67 -29.83
N LEU A 344 -4.40 36.04 -28.97
CA LEU A 344 -3.07 35.47 -29.23
C LEU A 344 -3.05 34.17 -28.43
N GLY A 345 -2.59 33.02 -28.90
CA GLY A 345 -2.03 32.57 -30.16
C GLY A 345 -1.75 31.10 -29.89
N SER A 346 -2.60 30.20 -30.41
CA SER A 346 -2.41 28.76 -30.28
C SER A 346 -1.31 28.35 -31.26
N SER A 347 -0.09 28.13 -30.76
CA SER A 347 0.99 27.52 -31.55
C SER A 347 0.69 26.04 -31.77
N PRO A 348 0.59 25.56 -33.03
CA PRO A 348 0.53 24.13 -33.32
C PRO A 348 1.94 23.56 -33.18
N TYR A 349 2.13 22.58 -32.29
CA TYR A 349 3.37 21.81 -32.28
C TYR A 349 3.43 20.95 -33.54
N HIS A 350 4.37 21.28 -34.42
CA HIS A 350 4.74 20.50 -35.59
C HIS A 350 5.74 19.42 -35.14
N VAL A 351 5.31 18.15 -35.17
CA VAL A 351 6.18 17.00 -34.96
C VAL A 351 6.85 16.68 -36.28
N GLU A 352 8.15 16.93 -36.38
CA GLU A 352 8.94 16.57 -37.54
C GLU A 352 9.31 15.06 -37.44
N PRO A 353 9.00 14.24 -38.45
CA PRO A 353 9.31 12.82 -38.41
C PRO A 353 10.83 12.60 -38.47
N PHE A 354 11.36 11.89 -37.48
CA PHE A 354 12.77 11.50 -37.39
C PHE A 354 13.15 10.61 -38.58
N VAL A 355 14.10 11.06 -39.40
CA VAL A 355 14.71 10.26 -40.47
C VAL A 355 16.00 9.66 -39.92
N ILE A 356 16.03 8.34 -39.81
CA ILE A 356 17.21 7.57 -39.40
C ILE A 356 18.28 7.71 -40.49
N PRO A 357 19.51 8.17 -40.16
CA PRO A 357 20.62 8.14 -41.11
C PRO A 357 20.96 6.70 -41.46
N THR A 358 20.85 6.35 -42.73
CA THR A 358 21.34 5.07 -43.27
C THR A 358 22.84 4.96 -43.04
N GLU A 359 23.24 3.88 -42.36
CA GLU A 359 24.61 3.49 -42.10
C GLU A 359 25.29 3.03 -43.40
N ASP A 360 26.01 3.93 -44.07
CA ASP A 360 27.06 3.56 -45.02
C ASP A 360 28.26 4.47 -44.77
N GLY A 361 29.23 3.95 -44.00
CA GLY A 361 30.39 4.73 -43.59
C GLY A 361 31.46 3.98 -42.82
N GLN A 362 31.81 2.76 -43.25
CA GLN A 362 33.06 2.11 -42.83
C GLN A 362 34.28 2.97 -43.16
N ARG A 363 35.09 3.35 -42.16
CA ARG A 363 36.53 3.59 -42.39
C ARG A 363 37.38 3.40 -41.12
N ASN A 364 38.04 2.25 -41.10
CA ASN A 364 39.39 1.95 -40.63
C ASN A 364 40.13 3.02 -39.80
N VAL A 365 40.49 2.66 -38.55
CA VAL A 365 41.68 3.23 -37.88
C VAL A 365 42.52 2.09 -37.29
N PRO A 366 43.86 2.13 -37.42
CA PRO A 366 44.75 1.01 -37.13
C PRO A 366 45.21 0.95 -35.68
N SER A 367 45.44 -0.28 -35.24
CA SER A 367 46.06 -0.70 -33.99
C SER A 367 47.49 -0.18 -33.84
N SER A 368 47.89 0.16 -32.62
CA SER A 368 49.29 0.31 -32.20
C SER A 368 49.48 -0.10 -30.74
N PRO A 369 50.69 -0.56 -30.36
CA PRO A 369 50.83 -1.69 -29.46
C PRO A 369 51.32 -1.35 -28.05
N HIS A 370 51.08 -2.32 -27.16
CA HIS A 370 51.63 -2.47 -25.82
C HIS A 370 53.15 -2.27 -25.75
N SER A 371 53.62 -1.63 -24.68
CA SER A 371 54.97 -1.81 -24.13
C SER A 371 54.93 -1.68 -22.60
N ASN A 372 55.57 -2.65 -21.96
CA ASN A 372 55.70 -2.88 -20.52
C ASN A 372 56.81 -2.03 -19.87
N ALA A 373 56.95 -2.22 -18.55
CA ALA A 373 58.11 -1.94 -17.68
C ALA A 373 58.06 -0.57 -16.97
N GLU A 374 58.49 -0.35 -15.73
CA GLU A 374 59.02 -1.15 -14.61
C GLU A 374 59.30 -0.14 -13.48
N ALA A 375 59.07 -0.49 -12.21
CA ALA A 375 59.42 0.33 -11.04
C ALA A 375 60.91 0.12 -10.69
N PRO A 376 61.63 1.06 -10.02
CA PRO A 376 61.52 1.22 -8.55
C PRO A 376 61.85 2.62 -7.94
N LEU A 377 61.53 2.78 -6.65
CA LEU A 377 61.92 3.84 -5.66
C LEU A 377 63.45 3.86 -5.35
N PRO A 378 64.09 4.77 -4.53
CA PRO A 378 63.56 5.71 -3.50
C PRO A 378 64.26 7.12 -3.28
N ILE A 379 63.56 8.07 -2.60
CA ILE A 379 63.89 9.08 -1.50
C ILE A 379 65.34 9.68 -1.39
N PRO A 380 65.67 10.96 -0.95
CA PRO A 380 64.94 11.95 -0.07
C PRO A 380 65.01 13.48 -0.40
N GLN A 381 64.15 14.23 0.31
CA GLN A 381 64.28 15.58 0.92
C GLN A 381 64.93 16.75 0.17
N SER A 382 64.17 17.85 -0.01
CA SER A 382 64.65 19.20 0.31
C SER A 382 63.48 20.16 0.59
N LEU A 383 63.65 20.97 1.65
CA LEU A 383 62.80 22.11 1.97
C LEU A 383 62.92 23.17 0.87
N SER A 384 61.79 23.74 0.43
CA SER A 384 61.79 25.06 -0.18
C SER A 384 60.55 25.86 0.23
N THR A 385 60.85 26.91 0.97
CA THR A 385 60.01 28.04 1.29
C THR A 385 59.72 28.81 -0.01
N PHE A 386 58.47 28.89 -0.44
CA PHE A 386 58.06 29.87 -1.44
C PHE A 386 56.72 30.51 -1.06
N SER A 387 56.84 31.76 -0.64
CA SER A 387 55.81 32.78 -0.73
C SER A 387 55.55 33.07 -2.21
N SER A 388 54.32 32.94 -2.69
CA SER A 388 53.83 33.58 -3.92
C SER A 388 52.30 33.62 -3.96
N THR A 389 51.80 34.83 -3.75
CA THR A 389 50.87 35.55 -4.64
C THR A 389 49.59 34.82 -5.09
N VAL A 390 48.52 35.23 -4.42
CA VAL A 390 47.10 35.06 -4.72
C VAL A 390 46.76 35.49 -6.15
N GLY A 391 46.07 34.60 -6.87
CA GLY A 391 45.50 34.87 -8.18
C GLY A 391 45.03 33.60 -8.89
N GLN A 392 44.05 32.88 -8.33
CA GLN A 392 43.34 31.81 -9.03
C GLN A 392 41.91 32.22 -9.38
N PRO A 393 41.44 31.95 -10.61
CA PRO A 393 40.09 32.27 -11.04
C PRO A 393 39.07 31.35 -10.36
N ALA A 394 37.93 31.93 -9.98
CA ALA A 394 36.81 31.23 -9.40
C ALA A 394 36.29 30.14 -10.36
N VAL A 395 36.63 28.89 -10.08
CA VAL A 395 35.96 27.73 -10.67
C VAL A 395 34.57 27.66 -10.04
N LYS A 396 33.54 27.99 -10.82
CA LYS A 396 32.14 27.82 -10.39
C LYS A 396 31.87 26.32 -10.23
N PRO A 397 31.48 25.84 -9.04
CA PRO A 397 31.05 24.46 -8.88
C PRO A 397 29.79 24.26 -9.74
N HIS A 398 29.88 23.38 -10.73
CA HIS A 398 28.73 22.97 -11.53
C HIS A 398 27.96 21.92 -10.73
N PRO A 399 26.64 22.04 -10.56
CA PRO A 399 25.85 21.03 -9.87
C PRO A 399 25.86 19.74 -10.70
N GLY A 400 26.24 18.62 -10.09
CA GLY A 400 26.21 17.31 -10.72
C GLY A 400 24.82 16.97 -11.26
N ALA A 401 24.76 16.34 -12.43
CA ALA A 401 23.50 15.92 -13.05
C ALA A 401 22.95 14.66 -12.36
N VAL A 402 21.64 14.61 -12.17
CA VAL A 402 20.92 13.45 -11.62
C VAL A 402 20.05 12.85 -12.72
N TYR A 403 20.18 11.54 -12.95
CA TYR A 403 19.38 10.81 -13.93
C TYR A 403 18.40 9.87 -13.21
N VAL A 404 17.14 9.88 -13.66
CA VAL A 404 16.07 9.00 -13.15
C VAL A 404 15.69 8.02 -14.26
N LEU A 405 15.97 6.73 -14.05
CA LEU A 405 15.62 5.66 -14.97
C LEU A 405 14.24 5.10 -14.63
N HIS A 406 13.29 5.26 -15.55
CA HIS A 406 11.97 4.65 -15.46
C HIS A 406 11.97 3.29 -16.16
N HIS A 407 11.43 2.26 -15.51
CA HIS A 407 11.29 0.92 -16.08
C HIS A 407 9.84 0.68 -16.53
N ASP A 408 9.67 0.15 -17.74
CA ASP A 408 8.34 -0.13 -18.31
C ASP A 408 7.60 -1.31 -17.64
N ASN A 409 8.29 -2.11 -16.82
CA ASN A 409 7.74 -3.31 -16.18
C ASN A 409 7.15 -3.07 -14.77
N ASN A 410 6.66 -1.86 -14.48
CA ASN A 410 6.18 -1.46 -13.14
C ASN A 410 7.22 -1.64 -12.01
N ALA A 411 8.51 -1.68 -12.34
CA ALA A 411 9.57 -1.67 -11.34
C ALA A 411 9.77 -0.23 -10.81
N PRO A 412 10.14 -0.05 -9.52
CA PRO A 412 10.39 1.27 -8.96
C PRO A 412 11.52 1.98 -9.71
N PRO A 413 11.44 3.31 -9.90
CA PRO A 413 12.45 4.08 -10.62
C PRO A 413 13.80 4.03 -9.91
N VAL A 414 14.88 3.99 -10.68
CA VAL A 414 16.26 3.96 -10.17
C VAL A 414 16.91 5.32 -10.42
N THR A 415 17.41 5.95 -9.35
CA THR A 415 18.17 7.21 -9.46
C THR A 415 19.67 6.90 -9.48
N ILE A 416 20.37 7.41 -10.49
CA ILE A 416 21.82 7.20 -10.65
C ILE A 416 22.53 8.52 -10.37
N TYR A 417 23.43 8.50 -9.39
CA TYR A 417 24.38 9.58 -9.12
C TYR A 417 25.72 9.21 -9.75
N HIS A 418 26.33 10.14 -10.49
CA HIS A 418 27.64 9.93 -11.07
C HIS A 418 28.57 11.11 -10.73
N GLU A 419 29.87 10.83 -10.69
CA GLU A 419 30.88 11.85 -10.49
C GLU A 419 31.09 12.66 -11.78
N GLU A 420 31.58 13.89 -11.63
CA GLU A 420 31.82 14.80 -12.75
C GLU A 420 32.88 14.21 -13.69
N GLY A 421 32.56 14.13 -14.99
CA GLY A 421 33.45 13.56 -16.02
C GLY A 421 33.17 12.09 -16.39
N GLN A 422 32.20 11.43 -15.76
CA GLN A 422 31.75 10.11 -16.17
C GLN A 422 30.71 10.23 -17.29
N GLU A 423 31.02 9.69 -18.47
CA GLU A 423 30.08 9.65 -19.61
C GLU A 423 29.04 8.55 -19.36
N ILE A 424 27.77 8.95 -19.26
CA ILE A 424 26.64 8.01 -19.21
C ILE A 424 26.12 7.84 -20.63
N VAL A 425 26.22 6.63 -21.17
CA VAL A 425 25.67 6.27 -22.47
C VAL A 425 24.35 5.55 -22.27
N GLU A 426 23.25 6.18 -22.69
CA GLU A 426 21.95 5.51 -22.76
C GLU A 426 21.97 4.47 -23.88
N LEU A 427 21.85 3.19 -23.52
CA LEU A 427 21.77 2.11 -24.50
C LEU A 427 20.30 1.96 -24.96
N PRO A 428 20.03 1.86 -26.27
CA PRO A 428 18.69 1.57 -26.76
C PRO A 428 18.13 0.30 -26.10
N PRO A 429 16.82 0.26 -25.76
CA PRO A 429 16.21 -0.90 -25.15
C PRO A 429 16.42 -2.14 -26.04
N ARG A 430 17.16 -3.12 -25.53
CA ARG A 430 17.35 -4.41 -26.19
C ARG A 430 16.17 -5.30 -25.84
N TYR A 431 15.14 -5.27 -26.65
CA TYR A 431 14.12 -6.30 -26.62
C TYR A 431 14.76 -7.63 -27.05
N PRO A 432 14.65 -8.71 -26.27
CA PRO A 432 15.09 -10.02 -26.73
C PRO A 432 14.35 -10.31 -28.04
N ALA A 433 15.09 -10.49 -29.13
CA ALA A 433 14.52 -10.91 -30.39
C ALA A 433 13.80 -12.23 -30.14
N ASN A 434 12.48 -12.25 -30.37
CA ASN A 434 11.62 -13.42 -30.28
C ASN A 434 12.25 -14.56 -31.08
N SER A 435 13.04 -15.38 -30.40
CA SER A 435 13.63 -16.59 -30.97
C SER A 435 12.51 -17.62 -30.94
N PRO A 436 12.03 -18.11 -32.10
CA PRO A 436 10.99 -19.12 -32.10
C PRO A 436 11.49 -20.36 -31.32
N PRO A 437 10.62 -21.00 -30.52
CA PRO A 437 11.00 -22.17 -29.74
C PRO A 437 11.49 -23.30 -30.67
N PRO A 438 12.50 -24.08 -30.26
CA PRO A 438 13.00 -25.17 -31.07
C PRO A 438 11.91 -26.22 -31.27
N GLU A 439 11.57 -26.49 -32.54
CA GLU A 439 10.76 -27.62 -32.95
C GLU A 439 11.37 -28.93 -32.43
N LEU A 440 10.65 -29.60 -31.54
CA LEU A 440 10.94 -30.97 -31.13
C LEU A 440 10.65 -31.90 -32.31
N VAL A 441 11.74 -32.38 -32.92
CA VAL A 441 11.72 -33.44 -33.92
C VAL A 441 11.16 -34.73 -33.30
N SER A 442 9.98 -35.12 -33.77
CA SER A 442 9.39 -36.45 -33.59
C SER A 442 10.36 -37.57 -33.96
N ARG A 443 10.58 -38.50 -33.04
CA ARG A 443 11.16 -39.81 -33.35
C ARG A 443 10.23 -40.93 -32.91
N ASN A 444 9.60 -41.53 -33.91
CA ASN A 444 8.91 -42.82 -33.83
C ASN A 444 9.90 -43.92 -33.46
N VAL A 445 9.60 -44.71 -32.43
CA VAL A 445 10.02 -46.12 -32.32
C VAL A 445 8.88 -46.91 -31.69
N SER A 446 8.55 -47.99 -32.38
CA SER A 446 7.47 -48.96 -32.15
C SER A 446 7.87 -50.10 -31.21
N ASP A 447 6.81 -50.70 -30.64
CA ASP A 447 6.61 -52.14 -30.39
C ASP A 447 7.10 -52.86 -29.11
N ASN A 448 6.10 -53.52 -28.51
CA ASN A 448 6.06 -54.88 -27.95
C ASN A 448 6.40 -55.18 -26.46
N ARG A 449 5.31 -55.49 -25.71
CA ARG A 449 4.95 -56.84 -25.20
C ARG A 449 5.38 -57.27 -23.77
N ARG A 450 4.32 -57.61 -22.99
CA ARG A 450 4.17 -58.66 -21.93
C ARG A 450 4.94 -58.58 -20.59
N GLU A 451 4.13 -58.49 -19.53
CA GLU A 451 3.83 -59.56 -18.55
C GLU A 451 4.94 -60.06 -17.58
N SER A 452 4.59 -59.96 -16.28
CA SER A 452 4.96 -60.82 -15.13
C SER A 452 6.14 -60.46 -14.22
N GLU A 453 5.76 -60.25 -12.95
CA GLU A 453 6.36 -60.67 -11.68
C GLU A 453 7.89 -60.76 -11.48
N GLY A 454 8.35 -60.20 -10.35
CA GLY A 454 9.35 -60.86 -9.51
C GLY A 454 10.51 -60.00 -8.99
N ASN A 455 10.44 -59.69 -7.70
CA ASN A 455 11.54 -59.62 -6.72
C ASN A 455 12.76 -58.68 -6.89
N ARG A 456 12.93 -57.84 -5.85
CA ARG A 456 14.16 -57.50 -5.10
C ARG A 456 15.50 -57.44 -5.86
N THR A 457 16.14 -56.26 -5.86
CA THR A 457 17.33 -55.94 -5.03
C THR A 457 17.73 -54.46 -5.15
N ASP A 458 18.44 -54.00 -4.11
CA ASP A 458 19.17 -52.74 -3.92
C ASP A 458 19.75 -52.05 -5.16
N GLY A 459 19.79 -50.72 -5.11
CA GLY A 459 20.65 -49.91 -5.97
C GLY A 459 20.22 -48.45 -6.11
N SER A 460 20.76 -47.61 -5.21
CA SER A 460 21.39 -46.30 -5.48
C SER A 460 20.75 -45.25 -6.42
N ASP A 461 20.93 -44.00 -5.99
CA ASP A 461 20.98 -42.74 -6.76
C ASP A 461 19.68 -41.91 -6.88
N LEU A 462 19.48 -41.06 -5.86
CA LEU A 462 18.75 -39.79 -5.97
C LEU A 462 19.72 -38.65 -6.33
N PRO A 463 19.31 -37.68 -7.18
CA PRO A 463 20.15 -36.55 -7.60
C PRO A 463 20.28 -35.46 -6.52
N PRO A 464 21.37 -34.66 -6.56
CA PRO A 464 21.77 -33.80 -5.44
C PRO A 464 20.98 -32.49 -5.37
N MET A 465 20.35 -32.25 -4.22
CA MET A 465 19.94 -30.91 -3.79
C MET A 465 21.15 -30.17 -3.21
N LEU A 466 21.45 -28.99 -3.76
CA LEU A 466 22.37 -28.02 -3.18
C LEU A 466 21.70 -27.36 -1.96
N GLN A 467 21.94 -27.90 -0.78
CA GLN A 467 21.63 -27.25 0.50
C GLN A 467 22.93 -27.02 1.25
N GLN A 468 23.48 -25.81 1.13
CA GLN A 468 24.68 -25.41 1.85
C GLN A 468 24.30 -25.05 3.29
N GLN A 469 24.43 -26.04 4.19
CA GLN A 469 24.24 -25.88 5.63
C GLN A 469 25.44 -25.14 6.24
N ARG A 470 25.26 -23.87 6.62
CA ARG A 470 26.25 -23.15 7.44
C ARG A 470 26.29 -23.75 8.85
N ARG A 471 27.46 -24.26 9.25
CA ARG A 471 27.75 -24.67 10.62
C ARG A 471 27.92 -23.44 11.53
N PRO A 472 27.36 -23.43 12.75
CA PRO A 472 27.64 -22.39 13.74
C PRO A 472 29.02 -22.60 14.36
N ASN A 473 29.88 -21.59 14.29
CA ASN A 473 31.12 -21.56 15.04
C ASN A 473 30.85 -21.19 16.51
N HIS A 474 31.52 -21.94 17.40
CA HIS A 474 31.58 -21.78 18.84
C HIS A 474 31.81 -20.32 19.29
N ILE A 475 30.91 -19.81 20.13
CA ILE A 475 31.14 -18.62 20.95
C ILE A 475 31.92 -19.04 22.20
N ARG A 476 33.13 -18.53 22.33
CA ARG A 476 34.01 -18.70 23.49
C ARG A 476 33.65 -17.66 24.54
N LYS A 477 33.26 -18.14 25.73
CA LYS A 477 32.88 -17.36 26.92
C LYS A 477 34.09 -16.55 27.45
N PRO A 478 33.98 -15.24 27.71
CA PRO A 478 35.03 -14.49 28.40
C PRO A 478 35.07 -14.87 29.89
N ALA A 479 36.28 -14.97 30.42
CA ALA A 479 36.55 -15.27 31.82
C ALA A 479 36.14 -14.10 32.74
N HIS A 480 35.52 -14.48 33.85
CA HIS A 480 35.07 -13.63 34.95
C HIS A 480 36.30 -12.99 35.63
N HIS A 481 36.36 -11.66 35.67
CA HIS A 481 37.36 -10.93 36.46
C HIS A 481 36.69 -10.44 37.78
N PRO A 482 37.29 -10.66 38.96
CA PRO A 482 36.71 -10.21 40.23
C PRO A 482 36.88 -8.70 40.45
N HIS A 483 35.84 -8.11 41.02
CA HIS A 483 35.74 -6.75 41.51
C HIS A 483 36.77 -6.48 42.61
N GLN A 484 37.57 -5.43 42.45
CA GLN A 484 38.40 -4.86 43.51
C GLN A 484 37.70 -3.63 44.08
N GLU A 485 37.20 -3.78 45.30
CA GLU A 485 36.62 -2.73 46.14
C GLU A 485 37.73 -1.80 46.62
N ARG A 486 37.64 -0.50 46.30
CA ARG A 486 38.53 0.53 46.86
C ARG A 486 37.69 1.61 47.52
N GLN A 487 37.57 1.48 48.84
CA GLN A 487 37.12 2.54 49.74
C GLN A 487 38.05 3.75 49.63
N GLY A 488 37.46 4.92 49.37
CA GLY A 488 38.13 6.21 49.44
C GLY A 488 37.37 7.13 50.38
N ARG A 489 37.86 7.23 51.62
CA ARG A 489 37.57 8.35 52.54
C ARG A 489 38.12 9.65 51.96
N ARG A 490 37.29 10.69 51.90
CA ARG A 490 37.57 12.02 52.48
C ARG A 490 36.32 12.86 52.46
#